data_AF-A0A8T7HX25-F1
#
_entry.id   AF-A0A8T7HX25-F1
#
_cell.length_a   1.000
_cell.length_b   1.000
_cell.length_c   1.000
_cell.angle_alpha   90.00
_cell.angle_beta   90.00
_cell.angle_gamma   90.00
#
_symmetry.space_group_name_H-M   'P 1'
#
loop_
_entity.id
_entity.type
_entity.pdbx_description
1 polymer ?
#
loop_
_entity_poly.entity_id
_entity_poly.type
_entity_poly.pdbx_seq_one_letter_code
_entity_poly.pdbx_strand_id
1 'polypeptide(L)'
;MQQSIGKTMIQLSVVGAMAAMASVANAQAVENRTTECTHGSKTRTITLHYATPEALPCEIQYTKDGVMKVLWSATNKAGFCVKQYQDFVAKQQGWGWQCTEVAPSAKAEEAETSEPEPAAAAARAEADLQ
;
A
#
# COMPACT_ATOMS: atom_id res chain seq x y z
N MET A 1 -6.81 63.11 -20.66
CA MET A 1 -5.72 63.38 -21.63
C MET A 1 -4.62 62.38 -21.30
N GLN A 2 -4.59 61.13 -21.80
CA GLN A 2 -4.27 60.65 -23.16
C GLN A 2 -3.00 61.28 -23.73
N GLN A 3 -1.90 60.50 -23.87
CA GLN A 3 -0.78 60.51 -24.85
C GLN A 3 0.19 59.38 -24.42
N SER A 4 0.85 58.55 -25.23
CA SER A 4 0.96 58.36 -26.68
C SER A 4 1.60 56.97 -26.88
N ILE A 5 1.09 56.18 -27.81
CA ILE A 5 1.65 54.86 -28.20
C ILE A 5 2.64 55.12 -29.35
N GLY A 6 3.94 54.97 -29.09
CA GLY A 6 5.00 55.04 -30.09
C GLY A 6 5.72 53.69 -30.22
N LYS A 7 5.33 52.89 -31.21
CA LYS A 7 6.10 51.73 -31.69
C LYS A 7 7.38 52.24 -32.35
N THR A 8 8.54 51.94 -31.77
CA THR A 8 9.81 51.97 -32.52
C THR A 8 10.55 50.65 -32.31
N MET A 9 10.95 50.13 -33.45
CA MET A 9 11.61 48.86 -33.73
C MET A 9 12.96 48.64 -33.02
N ILE A 10 13.21 47.37 -32.72
CA ILE A 10 14.49 46.63 -32.87
C ILE A 10 15.69 47.19 -32.11
N GLN A 11 16.03 46.51 -31.00
CA GLN A 11 17.44 46.20 -30.77
C GLN A 11 17.58 44.74 -30.34
N LEU A 12 18.06 43.93 -31.30
CA LEU A 12 18.48 42.55 -31.12
C LEU A 12 19.74 42.57 -30.23
N SER A 13 19.69 41.96 -29.06
CA SER A 13 20.88 41.58 -28.30
C SER A 13 20.67 40.17 -27.80
N VAL A 14 21.15 39.23 -28.61
CA VAL A 14 21.33 37.83 -28.25
C VAL A 14 22.53 37.75 -27.32
N VAL A 15 22.30 37.59 -26.02
CA VAL A 15 23.25 36.92 -25.13
C VAL A 15 22.46 35.86 -24.38
N GLY A 16 22.53 34.64 -24.93
CA GLY A 16 21.94 33.46 -24.34
C GLY A 16 22.65 33.08 -23.05
N ALA A 17 21.86 32.92 -21.99
CA ALA A 17 22.17 32.01 -20.91
C ALA A 17 20.96 31.08 -20.77
N MET A 18 20.85 30.08 -21.66
CA MET A 18 19.96 28.94 -21.43
C MET A 18 20.55 28.14 -20.26
N ALA A 19 20.09 28.43 -19.04
CA ALA A 19 20.32 27.57 -17.90
C ALA A 19 19.56 26.25 -18.14
N ALA A 20 20.30 25.21 -18.55
CA ALA A 20 19.75 23.86 -18.71
C ALA A 20 19.36 23.33 -17.32
N MET A 21 18.08 23.37 -17.00
CA MET A 21 17.54 22.70 -15.81
C MET A 21 17.52 21.20 -16.08
N ALA A 22 18.53 20.49 -15.61
CA ALA A 22 18.54 19.03 -15.63
C ALA A 22 17.52 18.51 -14.60
N SER A 23 16.37 18.02 -15.06
CA SER A 23 15.40 17.34 -14.22
C SER A 23 15.90 15.93 -13.90
N VAL A 24 16.36 15.71 -12.66
CA VAL A 24 16.67 14.37 -12.17
C VAL A 24 15.36 13.63 -11.94
N ALA A 25 15.11 12.56 -12.68
CA ALA A 25 13.97 11.69 -12.45
C ALA A 25 14.28 10.79 -11.23
N ASN A 26 13.76 11.15 -10.06
CA ASN A 26 13.78 10.26 -8.90
C ASN A 26 12.82 9.09 -9.17
N ALA A 27 13.37 7.91 -9.46
CA ALA A 27 12.60 6.67 -9.43
C ALA A 27 12.23 6.37 -7.96
N GLN A 28 10.98 6.63 -7.59
CA GLN A 28 10.46 6.26 -6.28
C GLN A 28 10.03 4.79 -6.31
N ALA A 29 10.46 4.00 -5.33
CA ALA A 29 9.95 2.64 -5.14
C ALA A 29 8.44 2.70 -4.91
N VAL A 30 7.70 1.70 -5.40
CA VAL A 30 6.29 1.59 -5.05
C VAL A 30 6.13 0.99 -3.67
N GLU A 31 5.14 1.50 -2.94
CA GLU A 31 4.87 1.10 -1.56
C GLU A 31 3.50 0.45 -1.45
N ASN A 32 3.40 -0.51 -0.53
CA ASN A 32 2.13 -1.09 -0.15
C ASN A 32 1.23 -0.03 0.50
N ARG A 33 -0.08 -0.14 0.30
CA ARG A 33 -1.07 0.80 0.88
C ARG A 33 -2.16 0.04 1.58
N THR A 34 -2.56 0.51 2.75
CA THR A 34 -3.61 -0.11 3.56
C THR A 34 -4.68 0.91 3.88
N THR A 35 -5.94 0.58 3.64
CA THR A 35 -7.08 1.38 4.04
C THR A 35 -7.92 0.58 5.01
N GLU A 36 -8.21 1.17 6.17
CA GLU A 36 -9.20 0.65 7.11
C GLU A 36 -10.53 1.36 6.91
N CYS A 37 -11.58 0.57 6.72
CA CYS A 37 -12.94 1.03 6.55
C CYS A 37 -13.80 0.58 7.74
N THR A 38 -14.51 1.51 8.38
CA THR A 38 -15.39 1.26 9.53
C THR A 38 -16.85 1.59 9.21
N HIS A 39 -17.77 0.81 9.80
CA HIS A 39 -19.21 1.08 9.76
C HIS A 39 -19.86 0.48 11.02
N GLY A 40 -20.23 1.34 11.98
CA GLY A 40 -20.64 0.90 13.32
C GLY A 40 -19.50 0.18 14.02
N SER A 41 -19.74 -1.05 14.50
CA SER A 41 -18.75 -1.90 15.15
C SER A 41 -17.98 -2.83 14.19
N LYS A 42 -18.13 -2.65 12.87
CA LYS A 42 -17.49 -3.49 11.86
C LYS A 42 -16.29 -2.79 11.23
N THR A 43 -15.21 -3.54 11.04
CA THR A 43 -14.00 -3.10 10.36
C THR A 43 -13.70 -3.97 9.14
N ARG A 44 -13.20 -3.34 8.09
CA ARG A 44 -12.69 -3.98 6.87
C ARG A 44 -11.33 -3.39 6.55
N THR A 45 -10.42 -4.22 6.06
CA THR A 45 -9.09 -3.78 5.64
C THR A 45 -8.93 -4.08 4.16
N ILE A 46 -8.51 -3.08 3.39
CA ILE A 46 -8.18 -3.21 1.97
C ILE A 46 -6.70 -2.88 1.81
N THR A 47 -5.93 -3.82 1.29
CA THR A 47 -4.48 -3.68 1.12
C THR A 47 -4.10 -3.84 -0.34
N LEU A 48 -3.41 -2.85 -0.90
CA LEU A 48 -2.65 -2.97 -2.13
C LEU A 48 -1.25 -3.49 -1.77
N HIS A 49 -0.93 -4.68 -2.25
CA HIS A 49 0.35 -5.33 -2.01
C HIS A 49 1.13 -5.49 -3.32
N TYR A 50 2.41 -5.12 -3.28
CA TYR A 50 3.40 -5.39 -4.30
C TYR A 50 4.39 -6.42 -3.75
N ALA A 51 4.66 -7.48 -4.53
CA ALA A 51 5.63 -8.49 -4.13
C ALA A 51 7.08 -8.01 -4.31
N THR A 52 7.29 -7.01 -5.17
CA THR A 52 8.60 -6.43 -5.47
C THR A 52 8.51 -4.90 -5.55
N PRO A 53 9.63 -4.17 -5.46
CA PRO A 53 9.67 -2.73 -5.70
C PRO A 53 9.36 -2.32 -7.14
N GLU A 54 9.26 -3.26 -8.09
CA GLU A 54 9.04 -3.01 -9.53
C GLU A 54 7.54 -2.88 -9.90
N ALA A 55 6.66 -2.74 -8.90
CA ALA A 55 5.21 -2.59 -9.04
C ALA A 55 4.44 -3.80 -9.59
N LEU A 56 5.14 -4.86 -9.98
CA LEU A 56 4.56 -6.12 -10.40
C LEU A 56 5.37 -7.30 -9.84
N PRO A 57 4.71 -8.44 -9.56
CA PRO A 57 3.26 -8.62 -9.51
C PRO A 57 2.63 -7.82 -8.37
N CYS A 58 1.34 -7.51 -8.51
CA CYS A 58 0.55 -6.82 -7.50
C CYS A 58 -0.74 -7.59 -7.19
N GLU A 59 -1.29 -7.36 -6.00
CA GLU A 59 -2.58 -7.89 -5.59
C GLU A 59 -3.34 -6.97 -4.64
N ILE A 60 -4.67 -7.13 -4.61
CA ILE A 60 -5.56 -6.47 -3.65
C ILE A 60 -6.08 -7.51 -2.68
N GLN A 61 -5.67 -7.39 -1.43
CA GLN A 61 -6.17 -8.20 -0.33
C GLN A 61 -7.31 -7.46 0.38
N TYR A 62 -8.33 -8.21 0.76
CA TYR A 62 -9.48 -7.70 1.49
C TYR A 62 -9.77 -8.58 2.70
N THR A 63 -9.74 -7.98 3.88
CA THR A 63 -10.04 -8.66 5.14
C THR A 63 -11.37 -8.16 5.68
N LYS A 64 -12.27 -9.09 6.00
CA LYS A 64 -13.56 -8.82 6.62
C LYS A 64 -13.85 -9.92 7.64
N ASP A 65 -14.27 -9.51 8.84
CA ASP A 65 -14.58 -10.44 9.94
C ASP A 65 -13.43 -11.43 10.21
N GLY A 66 -12.18 -10.94 10.15
CA GLY A 66 -10.96 -11.74 10.34
C GLY A 66 -10.53 -12.61 9.16
N VAL A 67 -11.35 -12.71 8.11
CA VAL A 67 -11.06 -13.55 6.93
C VAL A 67 -10.49 -12.70 5.80
N MET A 68 -9.28 -13.03 5.35
CA MET A 68 -8.62 -12.40 4.21
C MET A 68 -8.94 -13.13 2.90
N LYS A 69 -9.15 -12.36 1.83
CA LYS A 69 -9.25 -12.85 0.44
C LYS A 69 -8.49 -11.95 -0.52
N VAL A 70 -7.84 -12.55 -1.52
CA VAL A 70 -7.32 -11.81 -2.68
C VAL A 70 -8.47 -11.57 -3.64
N LEU A 71 -8.78 -10.31 -3.93
CA LEU A 71 -9.86 -9.93 -4.85
C LEU A 71 -9.37 -9.81 -6.30
N TRP A 72 -8.16 -9.28 -6.48
CA TRP A 72 -7.54 -9.05 -7.77
C TRP A 72 -6.03 -9.24 -7.68
N SER A 73 -5.43 -9.70 -8.76
CA SER A 73 -3.98 -9.73 -8.94
C SER A 73 -3.60 -9.42 -10.39
N ALA A 74 -2.38 -8.96 -10.60
CA ALA A 74 -1.80 -8.77 -11.92
C ALA A 74 -0.30 -9.07 -11.89
N THR A 75 0.18 -9.77 -12.91
CA THR A 75 1.60 -10.13 -13.05
C THR A 75 2.33 -9.24 -14.06
N ASN A 76 1.62 -8.66 -15.02
CA ASN A 76 2.20 -7.95 -16.16
C ASN A 76 1.43 -6.67 -16.55
N LYS A 77 0.50 -6.20 -15.71
CA LYS A 77 -0.35 -5.04 -16.02
C LYS A 77 -0.16 -3.95 -14.97
N ALA A 78 0.86 -3.11 -15.18
CA ALA A 78 1.16 -1.99 -14.31
C ALA A 78 -0.06 -1.09 -14.12
N GLY A 79 -0.27 -0.62 -12.89
CA GLY A 79 -1.40 0.24 -12.52
C GLY A 79 -2.76 -0.46 -12.37
N PHE A 80 -2.89 -1.74 -12.75
CA PHE A 80 -4.16 -2.47 -12.60
C PHE A 80 -4.64 -2.51 -11.15
N CYS A 81 -3.79 -2.96 -10.22
CA CYS A 81 -4.17 -3.06 -8.81
C CYS A 81 -4.45 -1.69 -8.20
N VAL A 82 -3.68 -0.64 -8.54
CA VAL A 82 -3.93 0.74 -8.06
C VAL A 82 -5.34 1.20 -8.43
N LYS A 83 -5.76 0.97 -9.67
CA LYS A 83 -7.11 1.31 -10.11
C LYS A 83 -8.17 0.51 -9.34
N GLN A 84 -7.98 -0.81 -9.22
CA GLN A 84 -8.93 -1.66 -8.49
C GLN A 84 -9.04 -1.28 -7.00
N TYR A 85 -7.92 -0.93 -6.37
CA TYR A 85 -7.86 -0.44 -4.99
C TYR A 85 -8.71 0.81 -4.80
N GLN A 86 -8.45 1.84 -5.61
CA GLN A 86 -9.16 3.12 -5.54
C GLN A 86 -10.66 2.95 -5.81
N ASP A 87 -11.01 2.21 -6.86
CA ASP A 87 -12.42 1.94 -7.20
C ASP A 87 -13.14 1.18 -6.09
N PHE A 88 -12.46 0.25 -5.41
CA PHE A 88 -13.05 -0.54 -4.35
C PHE A 88 -13.20 0.24 -3.04
N VAL A 89 -12.22 1.06 -2.66
CA VAL A 89 -12.34 2.00 -1.53
C VAL A 89 -13.49 2.97 -1.78
N ALA A 90 -13.62 3.52 -2.99
CA ALA A 90 -14.73 4.41 -3.35
C ALA A 90 -16.10 3.69 -3.24
N LYS A 91 -16.19 2.42 -3.65
CA LYS A 91 -17.42 1.62 -3.47
C LYS A 91 -17.76 1.41 -1.99
N GLN A 92 -16.76 1.12 -1.16
CA GLN A 92 -16.97 1.01 0.29
C GLN A 92 -17.57 2.30 0.86
N GLN A 93 -17.01 3.46 0.49
CA GLN A 93 -17.52 4.75 0.90
C GLN A 93 -18.96 5.00 0.39
N GLY A 94 -19.24 4.64 -0.87
CA GLY A 94 -20.59 4.70 -1.45
C GLY A 94 -21.61 3.80 -0.75
N TRP A 95 -21.15 2.74 -0.06
CA TRP A 95 -21.98 1.88 0.80
C TRP A 95 -22.04 2.36 2.27
N GLY A 96 -21.57 3.58 2.54
CA GLY A 96 -21.63 4.21 3.85
C GLY A 96 -20.43 3.94 4.77
N TRP A 97 -19.38 3.29 4.30
CA TRP A 97 -18.20 3.02 5.13
C TRP A 97 -17.30 4.25 5.23
N GLN A 98 -16.77 4.54 6.43
CA GLN A 98 -15.72 5.55 6.60
C GLN A 98 -14.37 4.87 6.42
N CYS A 99 -13.63 5.29 5.40
CA CYS A 99 -12.35 4.68 5.03
C CYS A 99 -11.20 5.67 5.20
N THR A 100 -10.14 5.23 5.87
CA THR A 100 -8.93 6.00 6.13
C THR A 100 -7.71 5.19 5.72
N GLU A 101 -6.81 5.80 4.94
CA GLU A 101 -5.51 5.20 4.65
C GLU A 101 -4.66 5.20 5.92
N VAL A 102 -4.15 4.03 6.28
CA VAL A 102 -3.28 3.82 7.44
C VAL A 102 -1.90 3.43 6.95
N ALA A 103 -0.87 3.82 7.71
CA ALA A 103 0.47 3.33 7.44
C ALA A 103 0.43 1.79 7.38
N PRO A 104 1.09 1.15 6.39
CA PRO A 104 1.13 -0.30 6.33
C PRO A 104 1.70 -0.81 7.64
N SER A 105 0.86 -1.42 8.48
CA SER A 105 1.31 -2.03 9.71
C SER A 105 2.30 -3.11 9.32
N ALA A 106 3.58 -2.87 9.62
CA ALA A 106 4.55 -3.95 9.78
C ALA A 106 3.90 -4.91 10.77
N LYS A 107 3.46 -6.05 10.24
CA LYS A 107 2.67 -7.05 10.94
C LYS A 107 3.29 -7.27 12.31
N ALA A 108 2.49 -7.15 13.36
CA ALA A 108 2.83 -7.61 14.69
C ALA A 108 3.27 -9.08 14.57
N GLU A 109 4.58 -9.28 14.59
CA GLU A 109 5.23 -10.51 15.01
C GLU A 109 5.16 -10.51 16.53
N GLU A 110 4.01 -10.90 17.06
CA GLU A 110 3.90 -11.42 18.43
C GLU A 110 2.72 -12.38 18.47
N ALA A 111 2.92 -13.52 17.81
CA ALA A 111 2.32 -14.77 18.22
C ALA A 111 3.49 -15.75 18.33
N GLU A 112 3.44 -16.62 19.35
CA GLU A 112 4.33 -17.76 19.59
C GLU A 112 5.52 -17.54 20.54
N THR A 113 5.23 -17.26 21.82
CA THR A 113 5.83 -18.10 22.89
C THR A 113 4.79 -19.16 23.24
N SER A 114 4.90 -20.27 22.53
CA SER A 114 4.32 -21.55 22.88
C SER A 114 5.20 -22.14 23.99
N GLU A 115 4.86 -21.89 25.25
CA GLU A 115 5.48 -22.60 26.38
C GLU A 115 4.84 -24.00 26.46
N PRO A 116 5.61 -25.09 26.28
CA PRO A 116 5.05 -26.43 26.34
C PRO A 116 4.66 -26.79 27.77
N GLU A 117 3.37 -27.08 27.97
CA GLU A 117 2.79 -27.69 29.16
C GLU A 117 3.40 -29.10 29.36
N PRO A 118 4.16 -29.39 30.44
CA PRO A 118 4.63 -30.75 30.70
C PRO A 118 3.54 -31.55 31.41
N ALA A 119 2.71 -32.23 30.63
CA ALA A 119 1.82 -33.27 31.13
C ALA A 119 2.39 -34.68 30.85
N ALA A 120 2.83 -35.31 31.94
CA ALA A 120 2.74 -36.75 32.23
C ALA A 120 3.52 -37.77 31.36
N ALA A 121 4.55 -38.37 31.96
CA ALA A 121 4.95 -39.75 31.69
C ALA A 121 5.12 -40.51 33.02
N ALA A 122 4.00 -40.88 33.64
CA ALA A 122 3.93 -41.91 34.66
C ALA A 122 3.22 -43.12 34.06
N ALA A 123 3.98 -44.15 33.68
CA ALA A 123 3.62 -45.57 33.73
C ALA A 123 4.65 -46.40 32.96
N ARG A 124 5.33 -47.31 33.67
CA ARG A 124 5.59 -48.68 33.20
C ARG A 124 5.99 -49.56 34.39
N ALA A 125 5.15 -50.58 34.64
CA ALA A 125 5.53 -51.85 35.27
C ALA A 125 6.71 -52.46 34.48
N GLU A 126 7.56 -53.33 35.01
CA GLU A 126 7.35 -54.71 35.47
C GLU A 126 8.70 -55.23 36.01
N ALA A 127 8.73 -55.85 37.20
CA ALA A 127 9.05 -57.28 37.43
C ALA A 127 10.52 -57.74 37.21
N ASP A 128 11.03 -58.45 38.24
CA ASP A 128 11.96 -59.60 38.19
C ASP A 128 13.49 -59.41 38.36
N LEU A 129 14.00 -60.11 39.38
CA LEU A 129 15.34 -60.72 39.59
C LEU A 129 16.60 -59.85 39.83
N GLN A 130 16.99 -59.70 41.11
CA GLN A 130 18.06 -60.48 41.79
C GLN A 130 18.26 -60.01 43.24
#